data_AF-A0A9X1KCZ4-F1
#
_entry.id   AF-A0A9X1KCZ4-F1
#
_cell.length_a   1.000
_cell.length_b   1.000
_cell.length_c   1.000
_cell.angle_alpha   90.00
_cell.angle_beta   90.00
_cell.angle_gamma   90.00
#
_symmetry.space_group_name_H-M   'P 1'
#
loop_
_entity.id
_entity.type
_entity.pdbx_description
1 polymer ?
#
loop_
_entity_poly.entity_id
_entity_poly.type
_entity_poly.pdbx_seq_one_letter_code
_entity_poly.pdbx_strand_id
1 'polypeptide(L)'
;MLITGIGGFLATSSLSICTFYKSINKVFIERKGLRGNTTTEYPLEEIIRFYIQDKQVKYSRIYQAVIVFKDGKEIPINPQYTDQRSVQYVVMRIRQFLNVDF
;
A
#
# COMPACT_ATOMS: atom_id res chain seq x y z
N MET A 1 -37.48 17.46 -12.45
CA MET A 1 -36.11 17.97 -12.65
C MET A 1 -35.30 17.57 -11.42
N LEU A 2 -34.67 16.39 -11.45
CA LEU A 2 -33.89 15.86 -10.34
C LEU A 2 -32.43 16.29 -10.54
N ILE A 3 -31.93 17.08 -9.60
CA ILE A 3 -30.56 17.59 -9.59
C ILE A 3 -29.67 16.41 -9.19
N THR A 4 -29.01 15.79 -10.17
CA THR A 4 -28.04 14.73 -9.93
C THR A 4 -26.84 15.34 -9.23
N GLY A 5 -26.76 15.16 -7.91
CA GLY A 5 -25.58 15.49 -7.13
C GLY A 5 -24.44 14.57 -7.56
N ILE A 6 -23.55 15.08 -8.41
CA ILE A 6 -22.25 14.45 -8.66
C ILE A 6 -21.45 14.67 -7.38
N GLY A 7 -21.59 13.72 -6.45
CA GLY A 7 -20.66 13.56 -5.35
C GLY A 7 -19.31 13.21 -5.95
N GLY A 8 -18.53 14.24 -6.28
CA GLY A 8 -17.12 14.09 -6.58
C GLY A 8 -16.47 13.52 -5.34
N PHE A 9 -16.31 12.19 -5.31
CA PHE A 9 -15.41 11.54 -4.38
C PHE A 9 -14.04 12.05 -4.78
N LEU A 10 -13.59 13.14 -4.13
CA LEU A 10 -12.22 13.60 -4.19
C LEU A 10 -11.40 12.41 -3.72
N ALA A 11 -10.89 11.64 -4.67
CA ALA A 11 -9.89 10.61 -4.47
C ALA A 11 -8.59 11.35 -4.08
N THR A 12 -8.61 11.94 -2.90
CA THR A 12 -7.40 12.38 -2.23
C THR A 12 -6.70 11.07 -1.90
N SER A 13 -5.70 10.72 -2.71
CA SER A 13 -4.84 9.58 -2.45
C SER A 13 -4.12 9.86 -1.14
N SER A 14 -4.71 9.43 -0.01
CA SER A 14 -4.13 9.62 1.30
C SER A 14 -2.75 8.98 1.28
N LEU A 15 -1.71 9.76 1.60
CA LEU A 15 -0.36 9.24 1.65
C LEU A 15 -0.36 8.11 2.69
N SER A 16 -0.13 6.88 2.24
CA SER A 16 -0.05 5.71 3.10
C SER A 16 1.42 5.43 3.37
N ILE A 17 1.85 5.56 4.62
CA ILE A 17 3.18 5.16 5.09
C ILE A 17 3.03 3.84 5.79
N CYS A 18 3.79 2.83 5.36
CA CYS A 18 3.84 1.53 6.02
C CYS A 18 5.15 1.38 6.78
N THR A 19 5.06 1.14 8.08
CA THR A 19 6.23 0.93 8.96
C THR A 19 6.17 -0.46 9.58
N PHE A 20 7.21 -1.26 9.39
CA PHE A 20 7.28 -2.62 9.89
C PHE A 20 8.12 -2.68 11.18
N TYR A 21 7.52 -3.17 12.26
CA TYR A 21 8.18 -3.34 13.55
C TYR A 21 8.27 -4.81 13.94
N LYS A 22 9.46 -5.40 13.82
CA LYS A 22 9.73 -6.78 14.27
C LYS A 22 9.56 -6.96 15.76
N SER A 23 10.06 -6.01 16.55
CA SER A 23 10.12 -6.13 18.02
C SER A 23 8.75 -6.29 18.67
N ILE A 24 7.71 -5.75 18.04
CA ILE A 24 6.31 -5.82 18.51
C ILE A 24 5.42 -6.64 17.57
N ASN A 25 6.00 -7.35 16.59
CA ASN A 25 5.32 -8.17 15.60
C ASN A 25 4.15 -7.46 14.88
N LYS A 26 4.32 -6.18 14.52
CA LYS A 26 3.26 -5.37 13.88
C LYS A 26 3.75 -4.59 12.66
N VAL A 27 2.83 -4.34 11.72
CA VAL A 27 2.94 -3.33 10.67
C VAL A 27 1.95 -2.21 10.96
N PHE A 28 2.43 -0.97 10.93
CA PHE A 28 1.64 0.23 11.12
C PHE A 28 1.39 0.86 9.76
N ILE A 29 0.13 1.16 9.47
CA ILE A 29 -0.31 1.77 8.22
C ILE A 29 -0.89 3.13 8.57
N GLU A 30 -0.11 4.16 8.32
CA GLU A 30 -0.49 5.55 8.56
C GLU A 30 -1.07 6.14 7.29
N ARG A 31 -2.31 6.63 7.34
CA ARG A 31 -2.94 7.37 6.25
C ARG A 31 -3.03 8.83 6.64
N LYS A 32 -2.31 9.67 5.91
CA LYS A 32 -2.39 11.13 6.03
C LYS A 32 -3.42 11.66 5.04
N GLY A 33 -4.44 12.33 5.57
CA GLY A 33 -5.47 12.99 4.79
C GLY A 33 -5.69 14.43 5.26
N LEU A 34 -6.45 15.20 4.48
CA LEU A 34 -6.81 16.58 4.81
C LEU A 34 -7.59 16.70 6.13
N ARG A 35 -8.34 15.66 6.51
CA ARG A 35 -9.19 15.63 7.71
C ARG A 35 -8.51 14.99 8.93
N GLY A 36 -7.22 14.70 8.85
CA GLY A 36 -6.44 14.10 9.93
C GLY A 36 -5.65 12.88 9.50
N ASN A 37 -4.84 12.39 10.43
CA ASN A 37 -4.02 11.19 10.26
C ASN A 37 -4.70 10.04 10.97
N THR A 38 -4.80 8.90 10.31
CA THR A 38 -5.30 7.66 10.91
C THR A 38 -4.20 6.60 10.84
N THR A 39 -4.01 5.86 11.93
CA THR A 39 -3.06 4.74 11.97
C THR A 39 -3.83 3.47 12.22
N THR A 40 -3.64 2.46 11.37
CA THR A 40 -4.17 1.12 11.58
C THR A 40 -3.01 0.16 11.78
N GLU A 41 -3.12 -0.70 12.77
CA GLU A 41 -2.10 -1.70 13.10
C GLU A 41 -2.57 -3.09 12.68
N TYR A 42 -1.66 -3.86 12.12
CA TYR A 42 -1.89 -5.27 11.80
C TYR A 42 -0.72 -6.11 12.34
N PRO A 43 -0.96 -7.31 12.87
CA PRO A 43 0.10 -8.28 13.15
C PRO A 43 0.88 -8.64 11.87
N LEU A 44 2.21 -8.81 11.96
CA LEU A 44 3.01 -9.21 10.77
C LEU A 44 2.61 -10.60 10.26
N GLU A 45 2.20 -11.50 11.15
CA GLU A 45 1.71 -12.84 10.83
C GLU A 45 0.38 -12.84 10.05
N GLU A 46 -0.33 -11.72 9.96
CA GLU A 46 -1.50 -11.58 9.09
C GLU A 46 -1.10 -11.28 7.64
N ILE A 47 0.16 -10.92 7.37
CA ILE A 47 0.63 -10.70 6.01
C ILE A 47 0.83 -12.05 5.33
N ILE A 48 0.10 -12.29 4.24
CA ILE A 48 0.24 -13.51 3.43
C ILE A 48 1.38 -13.33 2.42
N ARG A 49 1.37 -12.22 1.68
CA ARG A 49 2.31 -12.01 0.57
C ARG A 49 2.43 -10.53 0.21
N PHE A 50 3.47 -10.26 -0.56
CA PHE A 50 3.67 -9.00 -1.27
C PHE A 50 3.69 -9.28 -2.77
N TYR A 51 2.95 -8.48 -3.54
CA TYR A 51 3.02 -8.52 -5.00
C TYR A 51 3.20 -7.11 -5.58
N ILE A 52 3.59 -7.08 -6.85
CA ILE A 52 3.76 -5.85 -7.61
C ILE A 52 2.55 -5.71 -8.51
N GLN A 53 1.82 -4.62 -8.35
CA GLN A 53 0.74 -4.24 -9.25
C GLN A 53 1.30 -3.31 -10.32
N ASP A 54 1.00 -3.59 -11.58
CA ASP A 54 1.29 -2.68 -12.69
C ASP A 54 0.01 -1.95 -13.15
N LYS A 55 0.22 -0.73 -13.63
CA LYS A 55 -0.83 0.08 -14.25
C LYS A 55 -0.30 0.63 -15.56
N GLN A 56 -1.02 0.36 -16.65
CA GLN A 56 -0.73 0.95 -17.95
C GLN A 56 -1.13 2.44 -17.93
N VAL A 57 -0.21 3.30 -18.34
CA VAL A 57 -0.46 4.70 -18.69
C VAL A 57 -0.08 4.92 -20.15
N LYS A 58 -0.39 6.09 -20.73
CA LYS A 58 -0.31 6.35 -22.19
C LYS A 58 0.93 5.77 -22.87
N TYR A 59 2.11 6.01 -22.31
CA TYR A 59 3.40 5.64 -22.93
C TYR A 59 4.29 4.76 -22.04
N SER A 60 3.79 4.31 -20.89
CA SER A 60 4.60 3.55 -19.93
C SER A 60 3.75 2.69 -19.01
N ARG A 61 4.43 1.87 -18.20
CA ARG A 61 3.83 1.21 -17.05
C ARG A 61 4.41 1.79 -15.79
N ILE A 62 3.54 1.97 -14.81
CA ILE A 62 3.90 2.41 -13.47
C ILE A 62 3.54 1.29 -12.51
N TYR A 63 4.35 1.10 -11.47
CA TYR A 63 4.30 -0.06 -10.60
C TYR A 63 4.12 0.38 -9.15
N GLN A 64 3.43 -0.44 -8.34
CA GLN A 64 3.35 -0.25 -6.90
C GLN A 64 3.45 -1.58 -6.17
N ALA A 65 4.01 -1.57 -4.95
CA ALA A 65 4.03 -2.74 -4.08
C ALA A 65 2.74 -2.79 -3.26
N VAL A 66 2.15 -3.97 -3.14
CA VAL A 66 0.91 -4.20 -2.39
C VAL A 66 1.12 -5.31 -1.36
N ILE A 67 0.65 -5.07 -0.14
CA ILE A 67 0.57 -6.06 0.95
C ILE A 67 -0.80 -6.74 0.87
N VAL A 68 -0.81 -8.07 0.99
CA VAL A 68 -2.04 -8.87 1.10
C VAL A 68 -2.14 -9.45 2.50
N PHE A 69 -3.25 -9.18 3.18
CA PHE A 69 -3.55 -9.71 4.51
C PHE A 69 -4.46 -10.95 4.45
N LYS A 70 -4.52 -11.70 5.55
CA LYS A 70 -5.34 -12.93 5.70
C LYS A 70 -6.84 -12.72 5.47
N ASP A 71 -7.35 -11.54 5.81
CA ASP A 71 -8.74 -11.14 5.57
C ASP A 71 -9.03 -10.79 4.09
N GLY A 72 -8.04 -10.95 3.21
CA GLY A 72 -8.12 -10.60 1.80
C GLY A 72 -7.92 -9.12 1.51
N LYS A 73 -7.62 -8.31 2.53
CA LYS A 73 -7.39 -6.88 2.36
C LYS A 73 -6.06 -6.64 1.63
N GLU A 74 -6.11 -5.76 0.64
CA GLU A 74 -4.95 -5.35 -0.14
C GLU A 74 -4.63 -3.88 0.14
N ILE A 75 -3.39 -3.60 0.55
CA ILE A 75 -2.94 -2.24 0.89
C ILE A 75 -1.66 -1.88 0.13
N PRO A 76 -1.64 -0.80 -0.67
CA PRO A 76 -0.42 -0.32 -1.31
C PRO A 76 0.55 0.25 -0.28
N ILE A 77 1.82 -0.18 -0.37
CA ILE A 77 2.91 0.23 0.54
C ILE A 77 3.30 1.69 0.30
N ASN A 78 3.28 2.09 -0.98
CA ASN A 78 3.47 3.47 -1.42
C ASN A 78 2.32 3.80 -2.36
N PRO A 79 1.54 4.87 -2.11
CA PRO A 79 0.46 5.27 -3.00
C PRO A 79 0.96 5.89 -4.32
N GLN A 80 2.23 6.30 -4.38
CA GLN A 80 2.84 6.76 -5.62
C GLN A 80 3.40 5.57 -6.38
N TYR A 81 2.82 5.32 -7.55
CA TYR A 81 3.41 4.38 -8.49
C TYR A 81 4.75 4.90 -8.99
N THR A 82 5.73 4.02 -9.15
CA THR A 82 7.09 4.33 -9.59
C THR A 82 7.57 3.32 -10.63
N ASP A 83 8.86 3.35 -11.01
CA ASP A 83 9.46 2.40 -11.93
C ASP A 83 9.55 0.99 -11.33
N GLN A 84 9.57 -0.02 -12.20
CA GLN A 84 9.56 -1.44 -11.81
C GLN A 84 10.72 -1.81 -10.88
N ARG A 85 11.93 -1.30 -11.17
CA ARG A 85 13.15 -1.68 -10.46
C ARG A 85 13.11 -1.17 -9.02
N SER A 86 12.65 0.06 -8.83
CA SER A 86 12.43 0.63 -7.50
C SER A 86 11.44 -0.19 -6.68
N VAL A 87 10.30 -0.59 -7.26
CA VAL A 87 9.29 -1.39 -6.56
C VAL A 87 9.82 -2.79 -6.22
N GLN A 88 10.50 -3.45 -7.16
CA GLN A 88 11.14 -4.75 -6.94
C GLN A 88 12.15 -4.69 -5.79
N TYR A 89 12.98 -3.66 -5.75
CA TYR A 89 13.94 -3.45 -4.66
C TYR A 89 13.25 -3.28 -3.30
N VAL A 90 12.17 -2.50 -3.24
CA VAL A 90 11.36 -2.33 -2.02
C VAL A 90 10.78 -3.66 -1.55
N VAL A 91 10.13 -4.43 -2.44
CA VAL A 91 9.54 -5.73 -2.10
C VAL A 91 10.62 -6.71 -1.62
N MET A 92 11.77 -6.77 -2.31
CA MET A 92 12.91 -7.59 -1.90
C MET A 92 13.40 -7.20 -0.50
N ARG A 93 13.59 -5.89 -0.23
CA ARG A 93 14.05 -5.40 1.09
C ARG A 93 13.05 -5.72 2.20
N ILE A 94 11.76 -5.64 1.93
CA ILE A 94 10.72 -6.00 2.90
C ILE A 94 10.75 -7.50 3.18
N ARG A 95 10.88 -8.35 2.16
CA ARG A 95 10.99 -9.81 2.34
C ARG A 95 12.22 -10.20 3.15
N GLN A 96 13.38 -9.63 2.81
CA GLN A 96 14.62 -9.79 3.56
C GLN A 96 14.48 -9.28 4.99
N PHE A 97 13.82 -8.14 5.18
CA PHE A 97 13.53 -7.65 6.52
C PHE A 97 12.68 -8.66 7.25
N LEU A 98 11.55 -9.12 6.72
CA LEU A 98 10.64 -10.02 7.45
C LEU A 98 11.11 -11.47 7.55
N ASN A 99 12.26 -11.83 6.98
CA ASN A 99 12.75 -13.22 6.86
C ASN A 99 11.71 -14.16 6.21
N VAL A 100 10.97 -13.67 5.21
CA VAL A 100 10.06 -14.49 4.40
C VAL A 100 10.77 -14.81 3.09
N ASP A 101 11.12 -16.08 2.92
CA ASP A 101 11.80 -16.58 1.72
C ASP A 101 10.87 -16.62 0.50
N PHE A 102 11.49 -16.69 -0.69
CA PHE A 102 10.91 -16.44 -2.02
C PHE A 102 9.86 -17.44 -2.49
#